data_AF-A0ABD5DYL1-F1
#
_entry.id   AF-A0ABD5DYL1-F1
#
_cell.length_a   1.000
_cell.length_b   1.000
_cell.length_c   1.000
_cell.angle_alpha   90.00
_cell.angle_beta   90.00
_cell.angle_gamma   90.00
#
_symmetry.space_group_name_H-M   'P 1'
#
loop_
_entity.id
_entity.type
_entity.pdbx_description
1 polymer ?
#
loop_
_entity_poly.entity_id
_entity_poly.type
_entity_poly.pdbx_seq_one_letter_code
_entity_poly.pdbx_strand_id
1 'polypeptide(L)' 'DLTGFAAASYQRGVRFIQVPTTLLSQVDSSVGGKTAVNHPLGKNMIGAFWQPVSVVVDLNCLKTLPKRELASGLAEV' A
#
# COMPACT_ATOMS: atom_id res chain seq x y z
N ASP A 1 -2.77 1.66 -0.85
CA ASP A 1 -3.33 2.80 -1.62
C ASP A 1 -4.65 3.34 -1.10
N LEU A 2 -5.79 2.64 -1.29
CA LEU A 2 -7.12 3.15 -0.91
C LEU A 2 -7.20 3.71 0.52
N THR A 3 -6.76 2.94 1.52
CA THR A 3 -6.77 3.37 2.93
C THR A 3 -5.91 4.61 3.15
N GLY A 4 -4.77 4.72 2.47
CA GLY A 4 -3.91 5.90 2.54
C GLY A 4 -4.59 7.13 1.93
N PHE A 5 -5.28 6.96 0.79
CA PHE A 5 -6.02 8.05 0.15
C PHE A 5 -7.22 8.51 1.00
N ALA A 6 -7.91 7.55 1.64
CA ALA A 6 -8.96 7.84 2.61
C ALA A 6 -8.41 8.62 3.82
N ALA A 7 -7.27 8.20 4.37
CA ALA A 7 -6.62 8.88 5.49
C ALA A 7 -6.16 10.30 5.12
N ALA A 8 -5.65 10.50 3.89
CA ALA A 8 -5.26 11.81 3.38
C ALA A 8 -6.47 12.76 3.23
N SER A 9 -7.61 12.22 2.81
CA SER A 9 -8.81 13.01 2.48
C SER A 9 -9.69 13.30 3.69
N TYR A 10 -9.78 12.34 4.62
CA TYR A 10 -10.67 12.46 5.77
C TYR A 10 -10.24 13.61 6.69
N GLN A 11 -11.13 14.59 6.85
CA GLN A 11 -10.86 15.83 7.60
C GLN A 11 -9.53 16.52 7.21
N ARG A 12 -9.12 16.40 5.94
CA ARG A 12 -7.83 16.92 5.41
C ARG A 12 -6.57 16.28 6.01
N GLY A 13 -6.70 15.09 6.59
CA GLY A 13 -5.58 14.29 7.03
C GLY A 13 -5.79 13.68 8.40
N VAL A 14 -5.70 12.36 8.47
CA VAL A 14 -5.59 11.62 9.73
C VAL A 14 -4.41 10.65 9.68
N ARG A 15 -3.89 10.34 10.86
CA ARG A 15 -2.79 9.37 11.02
C ARG A 15 -3.27 7.97 10.67
N PHE A 16 -2.43 7.20 10.00
CA PHE A 16 -2.67 5.79 9.70
C PHE A 16 -1.37 4.99 9.75
N ILE A 17 -1.48 3.69 10.00
CA ILE A 17 -0.39 2.72 10.03
C ILE A 17 -0.62 1.73 8.88
N GLN A 18 0.43 1.37 8.16
CA GLN A 18 0.38 0.30 7.17
C GLN A 18 0.88 -1.01 7.77
N VAL A 19 0.15 -2.09 7.54
CA VAL A 19 0.54 -3.46 7.91
C VAL A 19 0.49 -4.31 6.63
N PRO A 20 1.49 -4.20 5.74
CA PRO A 20 1.50 -4.89 4.45
C PRO A 20 1.64 -6.41 4.62
N THR A 21 0.74 -7.17 3.99
CA THR A 21 0.67 -8.64 4.11
C THR A 21 1.10 -9.37 2.84
N THR A 22 1.44 -8.65 1.77
CA THR A 22 2.00 -9.20 0.53
C THR A 22 3.44 -8.74 0.35
N LEU A 23 4.29 -9.54 -0.30
CA LEU A 23 5.68 -9.15 -0.54
C LEU A 23 5.78 -7.84 -1.34
N LEU A 24 4.98 -7.70 -2.40
CA LEU A 24 4.91 -6.47 -3.20
C LEU A 24 4.62 -5.23 -2.34
N SER A 25 3.66 -5.33 -1.42
CA SER A 25 3.33 -4.20 -0.54
C SER A 25 4.37 -3.94 0.55
N GLN A 26 5.15 -4.94 0.94
CA GLN A 26 6.24 -4.77 1.91
C GLN A 26 7.44 -4.03 1.32
N VAL A 27 7.71 -4.20 0.02
CA VAL A 27 8.93 -3.65 -0.62
C VAL A 27 8.69 -2.36 -1.41
N ASP A 28 7.47 -2.15 -1.94
CA ASP A 28 7.16 -1.00 -2.80
C ASP A 28 6.05 -0.12 -2.21
N SER A 29 4.78 -0.55 -2.29
CA SER A 29 3.63 0.34 -2.00
C SER A 29 3.46 0.82 -0.55
N SER A 30 4.23 0.31 0.40
CA SER A 30 4.27 0.85 1.77
C SER A 30 5.29 1.96 1.97
N VAL A 31 6.13 2.24 0.95
CA VAL A 31 7.19 3.24 1.02
C VAL A 31 6.89 4.40 0.07
N GLY A 32 7.21 5.63 0.49
CA GLY A 32 7.12 6.83 -0.35
C GLY A 32 5.79 7.58 -0.29
N GLY A 33 4.75 7.05 0.37
CA GLY A 33 3.53 7.79 0.69
C GLY A 33 2.62 8.09 -0.50
N LYS A 34 2.83 7.46 -1.66
CA LYS A 34 1.89 7.53 -2.80
C LYS A 34 0.60 6.80 -2.44
N THR A 35 -0.53 7.46 -2.60
CA THR A 35 -1.85 6.86 -2.37
C THR A 35 -2.78 7.24 -3.51
N ALA A 36 -3.54 6.29 -4.04
CA ALA A 36 -4.41 6.54 -5.18
C ALA A 36 -5.64 5.62 -5.19
N VAL A 37 -6.61 6.00 -6.01
CA VAL A 37 -7.79 5.22 -6.36
C VAL A 37 -8.01 5.23 -7.87
N ASN A 38 -8.71 4.23 -8.37
CA ASN A 38 -9.04 4.12 -9.78
C ASN A 38 -10.26 4.97 -10.14
N HIS A 39 -10.27 5.49 -11.35
CA HIS A 39 -11.43 6.09 -12.01
C HIS A 39 -11.82 5.19 -13.20
N PRO A 40 -13.10 5.15 -13.65
CA PRO A 40 -13.50 4.35 -14.81
C PRO A 40 -12.66 4.61 -16.07
N LEU A 41 -12.11 5.81 -16.21
CA LEU A 41 -11.28 6.22 -17.35
C LEU A 41 -9.76 6.02 -17.13
N GLY A 42 -9.30 5.56 -15.97
CA GLY A 42 -7.87 5.41 -15.72
C GLY A 42 -7.50 4.87 -14.34
N LYS A 43 -6.42 4.09 -14.28
CA LYS A 43 -5.89 3.53 -13.03
C LYS A 43 -5.03 4.55 -12.30
N ASN A 44 -5.16 4.62 -10.98
CA ASN A 44 -4.36 5.46 -10.08
C ASN A 44 -4.32 6.96 -10.46
N MET A 45 -5.36 7.48 -11.13
CA MET A 45 -5.41 8.86 -11.62
C MET A 45 -5.80 9.88 -10.54
N ILE A 46 -6.43 9.43 -9.45
CA ILE A 46 -6.88 10.29 -8.34
C ILE A 46 -6.10 9.85 -7.11
N GLY A 47 -5.35 10.76 -6.49
CA GLY A 47 -4.46 10.41 -5.39
C GLY A 47 -3.93 11.58 -4.59
N ALA A 48 -3.12 11.25 -3.60
CA ALA A 48 -2.43 12.20 -2.72
C ALA A 48 -1.08 11.61 -2.25
N PHE A 49 -0.15 12.49 -1.88
CA PHE A 49 1.04 12.12 -1.14
C PHE A 49 0.76 12.25 0.37
N TRP A 50 0.67 11.12 1.08
CA TRP A 50 0.36 11.06 2.51
C TRP A 50 1.17 9.96 3.18
N GLN A 51 2.07 10.34 4.08
CA GLN A 51 2.98 9.40 4.74
C GLN A 51 2.27 8.62 5.85
N PRO A 52 2.45 7.29 5.95
CA PRO A 52 2.04 6.55 7.13
C PRO A 52 2.88 7.01 8.33
N VAL A 53 2.31 6.93 9.53
CA VAL A 53 3.09 7.21 10.76
C VAL A 53 4.01 6.05 11.12
N SER A 54 3.72 4.85 10.62
CA SER A 54 4.55 3.65 10.74
C SER A 54 4.15 2.62 9.69
N VAL A 55 5.12 1.80 9.28
CA VAL A 55 4.92 0.59 8.48
C VAL A 55 5.38 -0.60 9.32
N VAL A 56 4.51 -1.59 9.51
CA VAL A 56 4.79 -2.80 10.31
C VAL A 56 4.83 -4.01 9.40
N VAL A 57 6.03 -4.54 9.17
CA VAL A 57 6.27 -5.69 8.30
C VAL A 57 6.36 -6.96 9.14
N ASP A 58 5.38 -7.86 9.00
CA ASP A 58 5.42 -9.21 9.60
C ASP A 58 5.69 -10.26 8.51
N LEU A 59 6.85 -10.93 8.61
CA LEU A 59 7.25 -11.99 7.68
C LEU A 59 6.38 -13.23 7.78
N ASN A 60 5.66 -13.45 8.89
CA ASN A 60 4.75 -14.58 9.03
C ASN A 60 3.57 -14.50 8.05
N CYS A 61 3.15 -13.30 7.63
CA CYS A 61 2.12 -13.13 6.61
C CYS A 61 2.51 -13.80 5.27
N LEU A 62 3.80 -13.87 4.97
CA LEU A 62 4.28 -14.49 3.72
C LEU A 62 4.13 -16.01 3.71
N LYS A 63 4.03 -16.66 4.88
CA LYS A 63 3.87 -18.12 4.97
C LYS A 63 2.54 -18.60 4.42
N THR A 64 1.51 -17.76 4.46
CA THR A 64 0.17 -18.05 3.95
C THR A 64 -0.10 -17.41 2.58
N LEU A 65 0.87 -16.67 2.02
CA LEU A 65 0.70 -15.96 0.77
C LEU A 65 0.73 -16.94 -0.42
N PRO A 66 -0.21 -16.85 -1.39
CA PRO A 66 -0.17 -17.68 -2.58
C PRO A 66 1.16 -17.54 -3.34
N LYS A 67 1.69 -18.65 -3.85
CA LYS A 67 3.00 -18.66 -4.55
C LYS A 67 3.08 -17.66 -5.72
N ARG A 68 1.98 -17.44 -6.43
CA ARG A 68 1.90 -16.46 -7.52
C ARG A 68 2.11 -15.03 -7.02
N GLU A 69 1.49 -14.66 -5.90
CA GLU A 69 1.62 -13.33 -5.30
C GLU A 69 3.04 -13.10 -4.75
N LEU A 70 3.64 -14.15 -4.18
CA LEU A 70 5.04 -14.10 -3.76
C LEU A 70 5.96 -13.86 -4.96
N ALA A 71 5.76 -14.58 -6.06
CA ALA A 71 6.53 -14.40 -7.29
C ALA A 71 6.34 -13.00 -7.90
N SER A 72 5.12 -12.45 -7.87
CA SER A 72 4.86 -11.08 -8.30
C SER A 72 5.59 -10.03 -7.46
N GLY A 73 5.69 -10.23 -6.14
CA GLY A 73 6.46 -9.32 -5.27
C GLY A 73 7.97 -9.43 -5.50
N LEU A 74 8.49 -10.63 -5.78
CA LEU A 74 9.91 -10.84 -6.08
C LEU A 74 10.36 -10.13 -7.37
N ALA A 75 9.45 -9.80 -8.28
CA ALA A 75 9.78 -9.09 -9.51
C ALA A 75 10.17 -7.61 -9.27
N GLU A 76 9.83 -7.05 -8.10
CA GLU A 76 10.11 -5.67 -7.72
C GLU A 76 11.27 -5.56 -6.70
N VAL A 77 11.96 -6.68 -6.42
CA VAL A 77 13.15 -6.76 -5.55
C VAL A 77 14.40 -6.89 -6.40
#